data_AF-A0A4U0RPQ2-F1
#
_entry.id   AF-A0A4U0RPQ2-F1
#
_cell.length_a   1.000
_cell.length_b   1.000
_cell.length_c   1.000
_cell.angle_alpha   90.00
_cell.angle_beta   90.00
_cell.angle_gamma   90.00
#
_symmetry.space_group_name_H-M   'P 1'
#
loop_
_entity.id
_entity.type
_entity.pdbx_description
1 polymer ?
#
loop_
_entity_poly.entity_id
_entity_poly.type
_entity_poly.pdbx_seq_one_letter_code
_entity_poly.pdbx_strand_id
1 'polypeptide(L)'
;MRFGYGTNGFTNHRLDDALELIAELGYDGVALTLDHHHLDPFAPGLARRTAQIADRLRSLSLGVVVETGARYLLDHRRKHAPTLLDDDPSLRLEYLRRAVAVGADLGAQAVSFWAGSRPPTVDPGTAWSRLVTGCAVVVDAADRAGVRLGFEPEPGMLVETVEHWHALRGLLGGPECFGLTLDIGHCQCLEPDPVPQCVAAAAPYLVNVQIDDMRRGVHEHLEFGSGEIHFPPVLRALSDGGYRGLVAVELPRHSHAAPTVAAASLAFLRAADEQNPPHGPRSAHQSATGGENMTAPIENAWPKPDAGQHALDLRAAFAGLPCEPWLDEATDTVRERPEALAGLFAATARHCGRQQLAAAPGWTADEAARTILLSALQLPEETLITHVEEAYTYGDAAEKRAVLRALPLLPLGDRAVPLLHDAIRTNDPRLLAAAVGGPYARRLDAAMWRQAVLKCVFTGVPLDAVHALRERADTQLMDLLQEYALERRAAGRDVPADAVALLQGHGTKEGGA
;
A
#
# COMPACT_ATOMS: atom_id res chain seq x y z
N MET A 1 12.48 -16.16 15.41
CA MET A 1 13.42 -15.12 14.87
C MET A 1 13.74 -14.11 15.96
N ARG A 2 14.47 -13.01 15.66
CA ARG A 2 14.65 -11.89 16.61
C ARG A 2 13.84 -10.68 16.12
N PHE A 3 12.90 -10.21 16.92
CA PHE A 3 12.06 -9.06 16.53
C PHE A 3 12.60 -7.78 17.13
N GLY A 4 12.57 -6.70 16.36
CA GLY A 4 12.92 -5.36 16.83
C GLY A 4 11.83 -4.33 16.52
N TYR A 5 12.06 -3.10 16.98
CA TYR A 5 11.19 -1.97 16.67
C TYR A 5 12.01 -0.74 16.27
N GLY A 6 11.56 -0.04 15.24
CA GLY A 6 12.16 1.21 14.75
C GLY A 6 11.89 2.37 15.70
N THR A 7 12.95 3.01 16.18
CA THR A 7 12.84 4.21 17.02
C THR A 7 12.24 5.40 16.28
N ASN A 8 12.17 5.37 14.94
CA ASN A 8 11.38 6.31 14.13
C ASN A 8 9.89 6.33 14.51
N GLY A 9 9.35 5.23 15.07
CA GLY A 9 8.00 5.14 15.64
C GLY A 9 7.89 5.68 17.07
N PHE A 10 9.00 6.08 17.71
CA PHE A 10 9.06 6.57 19.10
C PHE A 10 9.57 8.01 19.23
N THR A 11 9.46 8.82 18.18
CA THR A 11 9.88 10.23 18.16
C THR A 11 9.21 11.13 19.20
N ASN A 12 8.07 10.76 19.78
CA ASN A 12 7.44 11.48 20.89
C ASN A 12 7.99 11.09 22.28
N HIS A 13 8.86 10.08 22.39
CA HIS A 13 9.43 9.58 23.64
C HIS A 13 10.92 9.88 23.72
N ARG A 14 11.45 10.16 24.92
CA ARG A 14 12.91 10.19 25.11
C ARG A 14 13.47 8.81 24.77
N LEU A 15 14.72 8.75 24.30
CA LEU A 15 15.31 7.50 23.89
C LEU A 15 15.31 6.45 25.01
N ASP A 16 15.71 6.83 26.24
CA ASP A 16 15.74 5.88 27.36
C ASP A 16 14.36 5.29 27.69
N ASP A 17 13.30 6.11 27.65
CA ASP A 17 11.92 5.66 27.89
C ASP A 17 11.45 4.71 26.77
N ALA A 18 11.81 5.02 25.52
CA ALA A 18 11.50 4.17 24.38
C ALA A 18 12.23 2.82 24.46
N LEU A 19 13.52 2.82 24.79
CA LEU A 19 14.31 1.59 24.93
C LEU A 19 13.78 0.71 26.07
N GLU A 20 13.45 1.29 27.21
CA GLU A 20 12.88 0.56 28.35
C GLU A 20 11.56 -0.10 27.98
N LEU A 21 10.63 0.66 27.39
CA LEU A 21 9.35 0.14 26.95
C LEU A 21 9.48 -0.96 25.89
N ILE A 22 10.35 -0.79 24.90
CA ILE A 22 10.61 -1.81 23.87
C ILE A 22 11.13 -3.10 24.50
N ALA A 23 12.04 -3.01 25.48
CA ALA A 23 12.54 -4.16 26.22
C ALA A 23 11.45 -4.81 27.08
N GLU A 24 10.63 -4.02 27.79
CA GLU A 24 9.52 -4.52 28.63
C GLU A 24 8.46 -5.28 27.82
N LEU A 25 8.16 -4.82 26.60
CA LEU A 25 7.27 -5.55 25.68
C LEU A 25 7.87 -6.90 25.22
N GLY A 26 9.19 -7.05 25.31
CA GLY A 26 9.92 -8.27 24.99
C GLY A 26 10.46 -8.32 23.57
N TYR A 27 10.77 -7.18 22.97
CA TYR A 27 11.57 -7.13 21.73
C TYR A 27 13.04 -7.51 21.99
N ASP A 28 13.71 -8.05 20.97
CA ASP A 28 15.11 -8.50 21.02
C ASP A 28 16.12 -7.41 20.59
N GLY A 29 15.62 -6.27 20.14
CA GLY A 29 16.46 -5.16 19.68
C GLY A 29 15.71 -3.98 19.10
N VAL A 30 16.47 -3.00 18.63
CA VAL A 30 15.95 -1.74 18.06
C VAL A 30 16.62 -1.40 16.75
N ALA A 31 15.84 -0.78 15.86
CA ALA A 31 16.38 0.01 14.76
C ALA A 31 16.53 1.46 15.25
N LEU A 32 17.77 1.84 15.61
CA LEU A 32 18.08 3.16 16.14
C LEU A 32 18.26 4.16 14.99
N THR A 33 17.29 5.03 14.82
CA THR A 33 17.34 6.12 13.84
C THR A 33 18.21 7.24 14.39
N LEU A 34 19.29 7.58 13.69
CA LEU A 34 20.10 8.73 14.04
C LEU A 34 19.36 10.00 13.63
N ASP A 35 18.77 10.69 14.59
CA ASP A 35 17.99 11.90 14.38
C ASP A 35 18.20 12.90 15.52
N HIS A 36 17.79 14.15 15.31
CA HIS A 36 17.89 15.27 16.26
C HIS A 36 17.33 14.92 17.65
N HIS A 37 16.31 14.06 17.72
CA HIS A 37 15.62 13.72 18.96
C HIS A 37 16.28 12.60 19.76
N HIS A 38 16.67 11.48 19.13
CA HIS A 38 17.21 10.31 19.84
C HIS A 38 18.73 10.29 19.92
N LEU A 39 19.42 10.41 18.79
CA LEU A 39 20.88 10.46 18.73
C LEU A 39 21.34 11.31 17.56
N ASP A 40 21.46 12.61 17.80
CA ASP A 40 21.99 13.55 16.81
C ASP A 40 23.51 13.31 16.61
N PRO A 41 23.96 12.88 15.42
CA PRO A 41 25.37 12.63 15.14
C PRO A 41 26.21 13.92 14.97
N PHE A 42 25.60 15.09 14.85
CA PHE A 42 26.29 16.38 14.72
C PHE A 42 26.35 17.15 16.04
N ALA A 43 25.47 16.84 17.00
CA ALA A 43 25.51 17.48 18.31
C ALA A 43 26.79 17.14 19.11
N PRO A 44 27.26 18.04 20.00
CA PRO A 44 28.46 17.82 20.79
C PRO A 44 28.46 16.53 21.62
N GLY A 45 29.65 16.00 21.88
CA GLY A 45 29.84 14.85 22.76
C GLY A 45 29.23 13.55 22.24
N LEU A 46 29.16 13.36 20.91
CA LEU A 46 28.62 12.15 20.27
C LEU A 46 29.19 10.87 20.89
N ALA A 47 30.53 10.72 20.96
CA ALA A 47 31.17 9.51 21.49
C ALA A 47 30.68 9.15 22.92
N ARG A 48 30.54 10.15 23.80
CA ARG A 48 30.02 9.92 25.16
C ARG A 48 28.55 9.48 25.14
N ARG A 49 27.72 10.11 24.31
CA ARG A 49 26.30 9.77 24.16
C ARG A 49 26.12 8.37 23.57
N THR A 50 26.91 8.02 22.54
CA THR A 50 26.93 6.68 21.95
C THR A 50 27.34 5.63 22.98
N ALA A 51 28.38 5.88 23.79
CA ALA A 51 28.79 4.96 24.86
C ALA A 51 27.68 4.74 25.90
N GLN A 52 26.97 5.81 26.30
CA GLN A 52 25.82 5.72 27.21
C GLN A 52 24.68 4.88 26.62
N ILE A 53 24.39 5.05 25.34
CA ILE A 53 23.40 4.23 24.63
C ILE A 53 23.87 2.77 24.55
N ALA A 54 25.15 2.53 24.28
CA ALA A 54 25.71 1.17 24.27
C ALA A 54 25.56 0.47 25.63
N ASP A 55 25.83 1.17 26.73
CA ASP A 55 25.61 0.68 28.10
C ASP A 55 24.13 0.37 28.35
N ARG A 56 23.23 1.28 27.91
CA ARG A 56 21.79 1.09 28.09
C ARG A 56 21.26 -0.11 27.30
N LEU A 57 21.62 -0.23 26.01
CA LEU A 57 21.26 -1.38 25.17
C LEU A 57 21.75 -2.70 25.78
N ARG A 58 23.00 -2.75 26.28
CA ARG A 58 23.52 -3.92 27.00
C ARG A 58 22.72 -4.25 28.26
N SER A 59 22.39 -3.24 29.08
CA SER A 59 21.62 -3.44 30.31
C SER A 59 20.21 -3.98 30.04
N LEU A 60 19.63 -3.64 28.88
CA LEU A 60 18.33 -4.08 28.43
C LEU A 60 18.38 -5.34 27.55
N SER A 61 19.58 -5.88 27.28
CA SER A 61 19.80 -7.00 26.36
C SER A 61 19.23 -6.79 24.94
N LEU A 62 19.21 -5.53 24.47
CA LEU A 62 18.71 -5.18 23.14
C LEU A 62 19.84 -5.21 22.11
N GLY A 63 19.62 -5.92 21.00
CA GLY A 63 20.41 -5.76 19.79
C GLY A 63 20.14 -4.42 19.10
N VAL A 64 21.00 -4.02 18.16
CA VAL A 64 20.84 -2.75 17.45
C VAL A 64 21.21 -2.83 15.98
N VAL A 65 20.40 -2.18 15.16
CA VAL A 65 20.73 -1.72 13.81
C VAL A 65 20.69 -0.19 13.84
N VAL A 66 21.59 0.46 13.11
CA VAL A 66 21.58 1.92 12.97
C VAL A 66 20.89 2.29 11.66
N GLU A 67 19.94 3.22 11.71
CA GLU A 67 19.21 3.70 10.53
C GLU A 67 19.50 5.17 10.26
N THR A 68 19.44 5.54 8.98
CA THR A 68 19.78 6.89 8.52
C THR A 68 18.62 7.66 7.87
N GLY A 69 17.38 7.25 8.17
CA GLY A 69 16.13 7.78 7.62
C GLY A 69 15.60 9.08 8.24
N ALA A 70 16.41 9.82 9.00
CA ALA A 70 15.99 11.08 9.63
C ALA A 70 15.56 12.14 8.62
N ARG A 71 14.35 12.70 8.81
CA ARG A 71 13.68 13.55 7.82
C ARG A 71 14.33 14.91 7.61
N TYR A 72 14.74 15.59 8.66
CA TYR A 72 15.20 16.99 8.59
C TYR A 72 16.53 17.22 9.30
N LEU A 73 17.30 16.15 9.53
CA LEU A 73 18.56 16.22 10.27
C LEU A 73 19.61 17.08 9.56
N LEU A 74 19.73 16.95 8.24
CA LEU A 74 20.75 17.66 7.46
C LEU A 74 20.26 19.00 6.89
N ASP A 75 18.94 19.12 6.67
CA ASP A 75 18.29 20.34 6.19
C ASP A 75 16.89 20.46 6.81
N HIS A 76 16.64 21.56 7.52
CA HIS A 76 15.36 21.86 8.17
C HIS A 76 14.18 22.14 7.22
N ARG A 77 14.43 22.37 5.93
CA ARG A 77 13.42 22.68 4.90
C ARG A 77 13.22 21.54 3.92
N ARG A 78 14.30 20.85 3.56
CA ARG A 78 14.27 19.81 2.53
C ARG A 78 14.38 18.43 3.17
N LYS A 79 13.29 17.66 3.09
CA LYS A 79 13.25 16.28 3.59
C LYS A 79 14.42 15.47 3.00
N HIS A 80 15.22 14.89 3.89
CA HIS A 80 16.40 14.06 3.68
C HIS A 80 17.56 14.67 2.87
N ALA A 81 17.46 15.92 2.44
CA ALA A 81 18.51 16.54 1.63
C ALA A 81 19.64 17.07 2.53
N PRO A 82 20.89 17.13 2.02
CA PRO A 82 21.32 16.58 0.75
C PRO A 82 21.37 15.03 0.78
N THR A 83 21.15 14.43 -0.38
CA THR A 83 21.30 13.00 -0.66
C THR A 83 22.64 12.76 -1.38
N LEU A 84 22.95 11.49 -1.70
CA LEU A 84 24.11 11.17 -2.55
C LEU A 84 23.93 11.64 -4.01
N LEU A 85 22.72 12.07 -4.39
CA LEU A 85 22.38 12.46 -5.77
C LEU A 85 22.47 13.98 -5.99
N ASP A 86 22.52 14.78 -4.91
CA ASP A 86 22.65 16.22 -4.99
C ASP A 86 24.07 16.63 -5.47
N ASP A 87 24.21 17.87 -5.95
CA ASP A 87 25.48 18.37 -6.51
C ASP A 87 26.62 18.40 -5.48
N ASP A 88 26.28 18.69 -4.22
CA ASP A 88 27.19 18.62 -3.08
C ASP A 88 26.69 17.59 -2.04
N PRO A 89 27.18 16.33 -2.09
CA PRO A 89 26.81 15.29 -1.16
C PRO A 89 27.66 15.30 0.12
N SER A 90 28.51 16.31 0.35
CA SER A 90 29.54 16.28 1.42
C SER A 90 28.94 16.05 2.80
N LEU A 91 27.85 16.75 3.12
CA LEU A 91 27.17 16.61 4.42
C LEU A 91 26.49 15.24 4.59
N ARG A 92 25.95 14.66 3.50
CA ARG A 92 25.40 13.29 3.50
C ARG A 92 26.50 12.26 3.72
N LEU A 93 27.63 12.41 3.04
CA LEU A 93 28.78 11.52 3.22
C LEU A 93 29.37 11.63 4.63
N GLU A 94 29.42 12.83 5.20
CA GLU A 94 29.81 13.00 6.61
C GLU A 94 28.84 12.27 7.55
N TYR A 95 27.53 12.44 7.33
CA TYR A 95 26.51 11.76 8.12
C TYR A 95 26.64 10.24 8.04
N LEU A 96 26.77 9.66 6.84
CA LEU A 96 26.90 8.21 6.67
C LEU A 96 28.19 7.65 7.28
N ARG A 97 29.31 8.39 7.21
CA ARG A 97 30.55 8.01 7.92
C ARG A 97 30.40 8.05 9.44
N ARG A 98 29.71 9.07 9.97
CA ARG A 98 29.37 9.14 11.40
C ARG A 98 28.45 7.99 11.80
N ALA A 99 27.48 7.63 10.96
CA ALA A 99 26.61 6.48 11.18
C ALA A 99 27.39 5.15 11.22
N VAL A 100 28.38 4.97 10.35
CA VAL A 100 29.32 3.83 10.40
C VAL A 100 30.11 3.81 11.71
N ALA A 101 30.68 4.95 12.13
CA ALA A 101 31.42 5.03 13.39
C ALA A 101 30.51 4.71 14.61
N VAL A 102 29.30 5.28 14.64
CA VAL A 102 28.30 4.98 15.66
C VAL A 102 27.91 3.50 15.63
N GLY A 103 27.71 2.92 14.44
CA GLY A 103 27.43 1.49 14.27
C GLY A 103 28.54 0.61 14.85
N ALA A 104 29.81 0.97 14.61
CA ALA A 104 30.96 0.27 15.19
C ALA A 104 30.97 0.37 16.73
N ASP A 105 30.81 1.58 17.27
CA ASP A 105 30.82 1.84 18.72
C ASP A 105 29.67 1.13 19.47
N LEU A 106 28.51 1.00 18.81
CA LEU A 106 27.35 0.30 19.35
C LEU A 106 27.43 -1.23 19.17
N GLY A 107 28.34 -1.73 18.33
CA GLY A 107 28.33 -3.14 17.91
C GLY A 107 27.09 -3.49 17.08
N ALA A 108 26.65 -2.57 16.23
CA ALA A 108 25.44 -2.72 15.43
C ALA A 108 25.57 -3.84 14.40
N GLN A 109 24.49 -4.59 14.20
CA GLN A 109 24.41 -5.67 13.22
C GLN A 109 24.61 -5.16 11.78
N ALA A 110 24.12 -3.95 11.52
CA ALA A 110 24.24 -3.24 10.26
C ALA A 110 23.99 -1.73 10.44
N VAL A 111 24.41 -0.95 9.45
CA VAL A 111 24.00 0.45 9.23
C VAL A 111 23.16 0.51 7.96
N SER A 112 21.90 0.90 8.08
CA SER A 112 20.94 0.99 6.97
C SER A 112 20.92 2.38 6.33
N PHE A 113 20.96 2.44 5.00
CA PHE A 113 20.81 3.68 4.22
C PHE A 113 20.26 3.44 2.81
N TRP A 114 19.86 4.50 2.14
CA TRP A 114 19.17 4.47 0.83
C TRP A 114 19.74 5.51 -0.16
N ALA A 115 19.30 5.45 -1.42
CA ALA A 115 19.79 6.30 -2.53
C ALA A 115 19.35 7.78 -2.46
N GLY A 116 18.04 8.00 -2.41
CA GLY A 116 17.35 9.29 -2.51
C GLY A 116 16.56 9.39 -3.80
N SER A 117 15.58 10.31 -3.82
CA SER A 117 14.85 10.63 -5.05
C SER A 117 15.75 11.42 -6.00
N ARG A 118 15.79 11.01 -7.27
CA ARG A 118 16.55 11.71 -8.31
C ARG A 118 16.00 13.14 -8.48
N PRO A 119 16.83 14.19 -8.32
CA PRO A 119 16.41 15.54 -8.63
C PRO A 119 15.97 15.65 -10.10
N PRO A 120 14.86 16.36 -10.43
CA PRO A 120 14.36 16.44 -11.80
C PRO A 120 15.38 17.01 -12.81
N THR A 121 16.30 17.85 -12.32
CA THR A 121 17.35 18.51 -13.10
C THR A 121 18.57 17.62 -13.39
N VAL A 122 18.67 16.46 -12.74
CA VAL A 122 19.81 15.54 -12.87
C VAL A 122 19.39 14.37 -13.76
N ASP A 123 20.14 14.14 -14.86
CA ASP A 123 19.87 13.01 -15.74
C ASP A 123 20.16 11.66 -15.04
N PRO A 124 19.51 10.55 -15.47
CA PRO A 124 19.69 9.26 -14.82
C PRO A 124 21.14 8.77 -14.77
N GLY A 125 21.96 9.00 -15.80
CA GLY A 125 23.35 8.55 -15.85
C GLY A 125 24.21 9.26 -14.81
N THR A 126 24.05 10.58 -14.70
CA THR A 126 24.72 11.38 -13.65
C THR A 126 24.27 10.95 -12.25
N ALA A 127 22.97 10.71 -12.04
CA ALA A 127 22.45 10.27 -10.75
C ALA A 127 23.06 8.92 -10.31
N TRP A 128 23.12 7.95 -11.23
CA TRP A 128 23.77 6.65 -10.97
C TRP A 128 25.27 6.79 -10.72
N SER A 129 25.97 7.62 -11.49
CA SER A 129 27.40 7.87 -11.27
C SER A 129 27.65 8.46 -9.87
N ARG A 130 26.85 9.45 -9.45
CA ARG A 130 26.96 10.05 -8.11
C ARG A 130 26.68 9.04 -7.00
N LEU A 131 25.63 8.23 -7.16
CA LEU A 131 25.29 7.19 -6.20
C LEU A 131 26.44 6.18 -6.04
N VAL A 132 26.99 5.66 -7.14
CA VAL A 132 28.11 4.71 -7.10
C VAL A 132 29.34 5.32 -6.43
N THR A 133 29.72 6.55 -6.80
CA THR A 133 30.85 7.24 -6.16
C THR A 133 30.63 7.46 -4.67
N GLY A 134 29.43 7.89 -4.27
CA GLY A 134 29.07 8.10 -2.87
C GLY A 134 29.07 6.81 -2.07
N CYS A 135 28.46 5.75 -2.60
CA CYS A 135 28.44 4.44 -1.96
C CYS A 135 29.85 3.85 -1.82
N ALA A 136 30.73 3.97 -2.81
CA ALA A 136 32.11 3.49 -2.72
C ALA A 136 32.87 4.11 -1.52
N VAL A 137 32.63 5.40 -1.26
CA VAL A 137 33.20 6.10 -0.11
C VAL A 137 32.67 5.56 1.24
N VAL A 138 31.38 5.24 1.30
CA VAL A 138 30.75 4.70 2.52
C VAL A 138 31.16 3.24 2.74
N VAL A 139 31.25 2.44 1.68
CA VAL A 139 31.79 1.06 1.68
C VAL A 139 33.20 1.03 2.24
N ASP A 140 34.09 1.89 1.75
CA ASP A 140 35.47 2.00 2.23
C ASP A 140 35.56 2.41 3.71
N ALA A 141 34.63 3.25 4.19
CA ALA A 141 34.54 3.56 5.61
C ALA A 141 34.03 2.37 6.44
N ALA A 142 33.03 1.66 5.96
CA ALA A 142 32.42 0.51 6.64
C ALA A 142 33.37 -0.69 6.71
N ASP A 143 34.09 -0.99 5.64
CA ASP A 143 35.08 -2.06 5.57
C ASP A 143 36.21 -1.83 6.59
N ARG A 144 36.77 -0.62 6.65
CA ARG A 144 37.77 -0.24 7.67
C ARG A 144 37.26 -0.35 9.10
N ALA A 145 35.96 -0.11 9.31
CA ALA A 145 35.33 -0.17 10.63
C ALA A 145 34.84 -1.59 10.99
N GLY A 146 34.88 -2.55 10.06
CA GLY A 146 34.31 -3.89 10.24
C GLY A 146 32.78 -3.87 10.37
N VAL A 147 32.11 -2.89 9.77
CA VAL A 147 30.65 -2.70 9.84
C VAL A 147 30.00 -3.16 8.54
N ARG A 148 28.85 -3.82 8.65
CA ARG A 148 28.02 -4.17 7.49
C ARG A 148 27.08 -3.03 7.14
N LEU A 149 26.98 -2.74 5.85
CA LEU A 149 26.03 -1.80 5.28
C LEU A 149 24.82 -2.56 4.76
N GLY A 150 23.62 -2.14 5.18
CA GLY A 150 22.38 -2.54 4.54
C GLY A 150 21.92 -1.42 3.63
N PHE A 151 21.99 -1.64 2.31
CA PHE A 151 21.40 -0.68 1.38
C PHE A 151 19.93 -1.04 1.18
N GLU A 152 19.05 -0.06 1.33
CA GLU A 152 17.60 -0.23 1.23
C GLU A 152 17.10 0.27 -0.13
N PRO A 153 16.48 -0.59 -0.94
CA PRO A 153 15.65 -0.17 -2.06
C PRO A 153 14.37 0.49 -1.54
N GLU A 154 14.05 1.68 -2.04
CA GLU A 154 12.92 2.46 -1.53
C GLU A 154 12.02 3.00 -2.66
N PRO A 155 10.69 2.85 -2.56
CA PRO A 155 9.78 3.37 -3.57
C PRO A 155 9.90 4.88 -3.82
N GLY A 156 10.08 5.26 -5.09
CA GLY A 156 10.26 6.65 -5.52
C GLY A 156 11.69 7.18 -5.39
N MET A 157 12.68 6.32 -5.10
CA MET A 157 14.10 6.67 -5.10
C MET A 157 14.82 6.22 -6.38
N LEU A 158 16.12 6.50 -6.54
CA LEU A 158 16.86 6.02 -7.72
C LEU A 158 17.01 4.48 -7.75
N VAL A 159 17.07 3.87 -6.57
CA VAL A 159 17.12 2.41 -6.39
C VAL A 159 15.84 2.00 -5.68
N GLU A 160 14.87 1.52 -6.46
CA GLU A 160 13.51 1.21 -5.97
C GLU A 160 13.26 -0.28 -5.72
N THR A 161 14.07 -1.15 -6.34
CA THR A 161 13.87 -2.61 -6.34
C THR A 161 15.15 -3.36 -5.97
N VAL A 162 15.01 -4.62 -5.59
CA VAL A 162 16.11 -5.56 -5.35
C VAL A 162 16.95 -5.75 -6.61
N GLU A 163 16.34 -5.72 -7.81
CA GLU A 163 17.07 -5.74 -9.09
C GLU A 163 17.98 -4.51 -9.24
N HIS A 164 17.47 -3.30 -8.96
CA HIS A 164 18.28 -2.08 -8.98
C HIS A 164 19.42 -2.14 -7.96
N TRP A 165 19.18 -2.73 -6.79
CA TRP A 165 20.23 -2.97 -5.80
C TRP A 165 21.30 -3.94 -6.30
N HIS A 166 20.93 -5.02 -7.00
CA HIS A 166 21.90 -5.92 -7.63
C HIS A 166 22.77 -5.19 -8.66
N ALA A 167 22.19 -4.29 -9.45
CA ALA A 167 22.93 -3.46 -10.40
C ALA A 167 23.93 -2.53 -9.66
N LEU A 168 23.49 -1.85 -8.60
CA LEU A 168 24.37 -1.01 -7.77
C LEU A 168 25.52 -1.82 -7.16
N ARG A 169 25.21 -2.98 -6.57
CA ARG A 169 26.22 -3.87 -5.99
C ARG A 169 27.23 -4.33 -7.03
N GLY A 170 26.78 -4.66 -8.25
CA GLY A 170 27.65 -5.03 -9.36
C GLY A 170 28.60 -3.89 -9.77
N LEU A 171 28.08 -2.66 -9.87
CA LEU A 171 28.87 -1.46 -10.17
C LEU A 171 29.92 -1.13 -9.09
N LEU A 172 29.65 -1.50 -7.83
CA LEU A 172 30.60 -1.38 -6.72
C LEU A 172 31.64 -2.52 -6.66
N GLY A 173 31.55 -3.52 -7.55
CA GLY A 173 32.44 -4.68 -7.54
C GLY A 173 32.05 -5.77 -6.54
N GLY A 174 30.83 -5.74 -6.00
CA GLY A 174 30.29 -6.74 -5.08
C GLY A 174 31.01 -6.87 -3.72
N PRO A 175 31.31 -5.78 -3.01
CA PRO A 175 32.00 -5.82 -1.72
C PRO A 175 31.20 -6.61 -0.67
N GLU A 176 31.88 -7.37 0.19
CA GLU A 176 31.25 -8.24 1.19
C GLU A 176 30.49 -7.46 2.26
N CYS A 177 31.01 -6.30 2.68
CA CYS A 177 30.37 -5.45 3.67
C CYS A 177 29.10 -4.76 3.15
N PHE A 178 28.82 -4.79 1.84
CA PHE A 178 27.63 -4.16 1.22
C PHE A 178 26.53 -5.19 0.98
N GLY A 179 25.66 -5.32 1.98
CA GLY A 179 24.46 -6.15 1.96
C GLY A 179 23.19 -5.37 1.64
N LEU A 180 22.07 -6.06 1.83
CA LEU A 180 20.72 -5.57 1.59
C LEU A 180 20.02 -5.35 2.94
N THR A 181 19.44 -4.16 3.10
CA THR A 181 18.29 -3.97 3.99
C THR A 181 17.05 -4.28 3.15
N LEU A 182 16.31 -5.31 3.53
CA LEU A 182 15.06 -5.63 2.86
C LEU A 182 13.88 -5.13 3.69
N ASP A 183 13.16 -4.16 3.16
CA ASP A 183 11.86 -3.79 3.69
C ASP A 183 10.77 -4.67 3.06
N ILE A 184 10.07 -5.42 3.92
CA ILE A 184 9.01 -6.36 3.52
C ILE A 184 7.81 -5.62 2.92
N GLY A 185 7.48 -4.44 3.44
CA GLY A 185 6.45 -3.55 2.92
C GLY A 185 6.78 -3.07 1.51
N HIS A 186 8.02 -2.63 1.28
CA HIS A 186 8.49 -2.19 -0.04
C HIS A 186 8.45 -3.31 -1.08
N CYS A 187 8.75 -4.55 -0.68
CA CYS A 187 8.52 -5.71 -1.56
C CYS A 187 7.05 -5.82 -1.99
N GLN A 188 6.11 -5.69 -1.06
CA GLN A 188 4.68 -5.69 -1.40
C GLN A 188 4.29 -4.46 -2.23
N CYS A 189 4.93 -3.31 -2.03
CA CYS A 189 4.64 -2.11 -2.79
C CYS A 189 5.08 -2.25 -4.26
N LEU A 190 6.31 -2.70 -4.51
CA LEU A 190 6.96 -2.54 -5.82
C LEU A 190 7.40 -3.83 -6.51
N GLU A 191 7.84 -4.84 -5.76
CA GLU A 191 8.44 -6.02 -6.40
C GLU A 191 7.38 -6.80 -7.18
N PRO A 192 7.64 -7.20 -8.43
CA PRO A 192 6.65 -7.89 -9.25
C PRO A 192 6.29 -9.26 -8.66
N ASP A 193 7.23 -9.89 -7.97
CA ASP A 193 7.08 -11.21 -7.37
C ASP A 193 6.35 -11.14 -6.02
N PRO A 194 5.76 -12.26 -5.57
CA PRO A 194 5.23 -12.37 -4.21
C PRO A 194 6.34 -12.18 -3.17
N VAL A 195 6.02 -11.48 -2.07
CA VAL A 195 6.97 -11.13 -1.01
C VAL A 195 7.83 -12.31 -0.51
N PRO A 196 7.30 -13.53 -0.25
CA PRO A 196 8.15 -14.66 0.16
C PRO A 196 9.21 -15.05 -0.87
N GLN A 197 8.95 -14.86 -2.16
CA GLN A 197 9.91 -15.13 -3.23
C GLN A 197 11.00 -14.05 -3.28
N CYS A 198 10.62 -12.77 -3.12
CA CYS A 198 11.56 -11.67 -2.97
C CYS A 198 12.51 -11.92 -1.80
N VAL A 199 11.96 -12.33 -0.65
CA VAL A 199 12.74 -12.71 0.54
C VAL A 199 13.71 -13.85 0.25
N ALA A 200 13.24 -14.92 -0.40
CA ALA A 200 14.09 -16.06 -0.72
C ALA A 200 15.24 -15.68 -1.67
N ALA A 201 14.99 -14.83 -2.65
CA ALA A 201 16.01 -14.33 -3.58
C ALA A 201 17.02 -13.40 -2.88
N ALA A 202 16.53 -12.57 -1.96
CA ALA A 202 17.34 -11.63 -1.18
C ALA A 202 18.17 -12.29 -0.07
N ALA A 203 17.74 -13.45 0.44
CA ALA A 203 18.27 -14.11 1.64
C ALA A 203 19.82 -14.16 1.74
N PRO A 204 20.57 -14.48 0.67
CA PRO A 204 22.04 -14.55 0.75
C PRO A 204 22.72 -13.21 1.06
N TYR A 205 22.01 -12.09 0.89
CA TYR A 205 22.56 -10.74 1.00
C TYR A 205 21.99 -9.95 2.19
N LEU A 206 21.03 -10.52 2.92
CA LEU A 206 20.34 -9.83 4.00
C LEU A 206 21.26 -9.54 5.19
N VAL A 207 21.36 -8.26 5.54
CA VAL A 207 22.03 -7.81 6.77
C VAL A 207 21.08 -7.10 7.73
N ASN A 208 19.94 -6.63 7.23
CA ASN A 208 18.86 -6.01 8.01
C ASN A 208 17.50 -6.32 7.34
N VAL A 209 16.43 -6.39 8.14
CA VAL A 209 15.06 -6.52 7.64
C VAL A 209 14.17 -5.52 8.37
N GLN A 210 13.45 -4.70 7.61
CA GLN A 210 12.36 -3.87 8.10
C GLN A 210 11.03 -4.55 7.75
N ILE A 211 10.05 -4.39 8.63
CA ILE A 211 8.74 -5.04 8.47
C ILE A 211 7.60 -4.11 8.87
N ASP A 212 6.68 -3.94 7.96
CA ASP A 212 5.38 -3.32 8.17
C ASP A 212 4.39 -3.99 7.22
N ASP A 213 3.14 -3.56 7.27
CA ASP A 213 2.16 -3.95 6.28
C ASP A 213 2.04 -2.86 5.23
N MET A 214 1.89 -3.27 3.98
CA MET A 214 1.84 -2.35 2.85
C MET A 214 0.93 -2.93 1.77
N ARG A 215 0.64 -2.12 0.75
CA ARG A 215 -0.26 -2.49 -0.34
C ARG A 215 0.43 -2.28 -1.68
N ARG A 216 0.01 -3.05 -2.67
CA ARG A 216 0.61 -2.99 -3.99
C ARG A 216 0.47 -1.59 -4.60
N GLY A 217 1.60 -0.98 -4.95
CA GLY A 217 1.67 0.33 -5.60
C GLY A 217 1.43 1.53 -4.69
N VAL A 218 1.32 1.35 -3.36
CA VAL A 218 1.15 2.46 -2.40
C VAL A 218 2.24 2.38 -1.34
N HIS A 219 3.14 3.36 -1.37
CA HIS A 219 4.20 3.51 -0.37
C HIS A 219 3.64 4.17 0.90
N GLU A 220 2.99 3.35 1.74
CA GLU A 220 2.45 3.73 3.04
C GLU A 220 2.69 2.60 4.04
N HIS A 221 3.47 2.86 5.09
CA HIS A 221 3.70 1.90 6.18
C HIS A 221 2.46 1.82 7.07
N LEU A 222 1.81 0.66 7.09
CA LEU A 222 0.58 0.40 7.85
C LEU A 222 0.84 -0.56 9.00
N GLU A 223 0.02 -0.44 10.05
CA GLU A 223 -0.04 -1.45 11.11
C GLU A 223 -0.44 -2.82 10.55
N PHE A 224 0.08 -3.89 11.14
CA PHE A 224 -0.16 -5.26 10.68
C PHE A 224 -1.65 -5.62 10.61
N GLY A 225 -2.05 -6.19 9.48
CA GLY A 225 -3.44 -6.56 9.18
C GLY A 225 -4.22 -5.46 8.47
N SER A 226 -3.62 -4.30 8.20
CA SER A 226 -4.25 -3.17 7.49
C SER A 226 -3.83 -3.07 6.02
N GLY A 227 -2.77 -3.79 5.62
CA GLY A 227 -2.30 -3.90 4.25
C GLY A 227 -2.69 -5.22 3.60
N GLU A 228 -1.84 -5.74 2.72
CA GLU A 228 -2.10 -6.91 1.88
C GLU A 228 -1.14 -8.08 2.16
N ILE A 229 -0.20 -7.92 3.09
CA ILE A 229 0.88 -8.88 3.27
C ILE A 229 0.41 -10.10 4.08
N HIS A 230 0.61 -11.29 3.52
CA HIS A 230 0.47 -12.54 4.25
C HIS A 230 1.78 -12.90 4.97
N PHE A 231 1.89 -12.54 6.24
CA PHE A 231 3.15 -12.60 7.01
C PHE A 231 3.71 -14.00 7.33
N PRO A 232 2.92 -15.03 7.68
CA PRO A 232 3.47 -16.35 8.01
C PRO A 232 4.45 -16.92 6.95
N PRO A 233 4.12 -16.96 5.64
CA PRO A 233 5.09 -17.43 4.63
C PRO A 233 6.29 -16.51 4.44
N VAL A 234 6.16 -15.20 4.70
CA VAL A 234 7.28 -14.24 4.66
C VAL A 234 8.29 -14.55 5.79
N LEU A 235 7.78 -14.71 7.01
CA LEU A 235 8.59 -15.09 8.17
C LEU A 235 9.26 -16.46 7.99
N ARG A 236 8.55 -17.41 7.39
CA ARG A 236 9.12 -18.71 7.01
C ARG A 236 10.25 -18.56 6.01
N ALA A 237 10.07 -17.77 4.96
CA ALA A 237 11.10 -17.53 3.95
C ALA A 237 12.38 -16.92 4.56
N LEU A 238 12.25 -15.99 5.52
CA LEU A 238 13.38 -15.45 6.28
C LEU A 238 14.10 -16.55 7.08
N SER A 239 13.34 -17.37 7.79
CA SER A 239 13.89 -18.46 8.61
C SER A 239 14.61 -19.52 7.76
N ASP A 240 13.95 -19.98 6.69
CA ASP A 240 14.44 -20.99 5.73
C ASP A 240 15.66 -20.47 4.95
N GLY A 241 15.68 -19.17 4.64
CA GLY A 241 16.83 -18.47 4.07
C GLY A 241 18.00 -18.29 5.05
N GLY A 242 17.86 -18.73 6.31
CA GLY A 242 18.92 -18.69 7.30
C GLY A 242 19.12 -17.34 7.99
N TYR A 243 18.21 -16.38 7.79
CA TYR A 243 18.31 -15.08 8.45
C TYR A 243 18.12 -15.21 9.96
N ARG A 244 19.04 -14.64 10.75
CA ARG A 244 19.04 -14.67 12.23
C ARG A 244 19.17 -13.28 12.86
N GLY A 245 19.17 -12.23 12.02
CA GLY A 245 19.26 -10.86 12.47
C GLY A 245 17.93 -10.30 12.98
N LEU A 246 17.93 -9.01 13.30
CA LEU A 246 16.71 -8.27 13.66
C LEU A 246 15.76 -8.14 12.46
N VAL A 247 14.49 -8.42 12.72
CA VAL A 247 13.34 -8.07 11.87
C VAL A 247 12.61 -6.94 12.59
N ALA A 248 12.87 -5.69 12.18
CA ALA A 248 12.48 -4.51 12.92
C ALA A 248 11.19 -3.88 12.36
N VAL A 249 10.22 -3.60 13.22
CA VAL A 249 8.97 -2.96 12.81
C VAL A 249 9.21 -1.50 12.41
N GLU A 250 8.76 -1.09 11.21
CA GLU A 250 8.94 0.26 10.70
C GLU A 250 7.61 1.02 10.58
N LEU A 251 7.34 1.93 11.53
CA LEU A 251 6.08 2.69 11.57
C LEU A 251 6.31 4.18 11.89
N PRO A 252 7.00 4.94 11.03
CA PRO A 252 7.49 6.29 11.32
C PRO A 252 6.39 7.35 11.51
N ARG A 253 5.11 7.01 11.27
CA ARG A 253 3.95 7.93 11.43
C ARG A 253 3.09 7.61 12.66
N HIS A 254 3.46 6.61 13.45
CA HIS A 254 2.63 6.08 14.53
C HIS A 254 3.10 6.51 15.93
N SER A 255 4.00 7.49 16.03
CA SER A 255 4.56 7.89 17.33
C SER A 255 3.57 8.48 18.33
N HIS A 256 2.40 8.94 17.85
CA HIS A 256 1.32 9.39 18.71
C HIS A 256 0.68 8.25 19.54
N ALA A 257 0.85 6.99 19.13
CA ALA A 257 0.29 5.80 19.77
C ALA A 257 1.35 4.71 20.04
N ALA A 258 2.64 5.09 20.08
CA ALA A 258 3.77 4.16 20.03
C ALA A 258 3.70 2.96 21.00
N PRO A 259 3.34 3.11 22.30
CA PRO A 259 3.27 1.96 23.21
C PRO A 259 2.23 0.91 22.80
N THR A 260 1.05 1.36 22.38
CA THR A 260 -0.05 0.48 21.96
C THR A 260 0.29 -0.22 20.65
N VAL A 261 0.81 0.53 19.68
CA VAL A 261 1.19 0.01 18.37
C VAL A 261 2.33 -1.00 18.51
N ALA A 262 3.39 -0.70 19.26
CA ALA A 262 4.49 -1.63 19.50
C ALA A 262 4.02 -2.92 20.18
N ALA A 263 3.16 -2.84 21.19
CA ALA A 263 2.61 -4.04 21.83
C ALA A 263 1.81 -4.91 20.86
N ALA A 264 0.93 -4.28 20.06
CA ALA A 264 0.13 -4.97 19.06
C ALA A 264 1.00 -5.59 17.95
N SER A 265 2.02 -4.86 17.50
CA SER A 265 2.95 -5.33 16.46
C SER A 265 3.71 -6.58 16.89
N LEU A 266 4.25 -6.61 18.12
CA LEU A 266 4.97 -7.79 18.60
C LEU A 266 4.05 -9.00 18.78
N ALA A 267 2.85 -8.78 19.32
CA ALA A 267 1.86 -9.84 19.50
C ALA A 267 1.47 -10.45 18.15
N PHE A 268 1.25 -9.62 17.12
CA PHE A 268 0.97 -10.05 15.77
C PHE A 268 2.12 -10.89 15.19
N LEU A 269 3.36 -10.39 15.26
CA LEU A 269 4.53 -11.07 14.70
C LEU A 269 4.79 -12.43 15.36
N ARG A 270 4.62 -12.52 16.68
CA ARG A 270 4.73 -13.80 17.41
C ARG A 270 3.64 -14.78 16.98
N ALA A 271 2.39 -14.34 16.88
CA ALA A 271 1.30 -15.19 16.41
C ALA A 271 1.50 -15.65 14.95
N ALA A 272 2.07 -14.81 14.09
CA ALA A 272 2.42 -15.16 12.72
C ALA A 272 3.61 -16.15 12.65
N ASP A 273 4.61 -16.01 13.52
CA ASP A 273 5.75 -16.95 13.63
C ASP A 273 5.31 -18.31 14.17
N GLU A 274 4.41 -18.36 15.15
CA GLU A 274 3.86 -19.61 15.71
C GLU A 274 3.09 -20.46 14.69
N GLN A 275 2.50 -19.83 13.67
CA GLN A 275 1.85 -20.51 12.55
C GLN A 275 2.85 -21.21 11.61
N ASN A 276 4.16 -21.07 11.86
CA ASN A 276 5.21 -21.79 11.16
C ASN A 276 5.74 -22.98 11.98
N PRO A 277 5.17 -24.20 11.85
CA PRO A 277 5.74 -25.37 12.51
C PRO A 277 7.16 -25.66 11.98
N PRO A 278 8.08 -26.16 12.84
CA PRO A 278 9.40 -26.59 12.41
C PRO A 278 9.28 -27.70 11.36
N HIS A 279 9.96 -27.56 10.22
CA HIS A 279 10.02 -28.64 9.24
C HIS A 279 10.93 -29.77 9.74
N GLY A 280 10.33 -30.87 10.18
CA GLY A 280 10.97 -32.20 10.12
C GLY A 280 11.08 -32.69 8.66
N PRO A 281 11.95 -33.67 8.38
CA PRO A 281 12.23 -34.11 7.00
C PRO A 281 10.98 -34.72 6.35
N ARG A 282 10.62 -34.21 5.17
CA ARG A 282 9.44 -34.63 4.38
C ARG A 282 9.57 -36.09 3.94
N SER A 283 8.62 -36.94 4.34
CA SER A 283 8.38 -38.25 3.74
C SER A 283 7.20 -38.21 2.78
N ALA A 284 7.22 -39.15 1.84
CA ALA A 284 6.48 -39.22 0.60
C ALA A 284 4.99 -39.60 0.73
N HIS A 285 4.25 -39.25 -0.33
CA HIS A 285 3.02 -39.85 -0.88
C HIS A 285 2.06 -40.59 0.08
N GLN A 286 0.80 -40.16 0.08
CA GLN A 286 -0.31 -41.10 -0.12
C GLN A 286 -1.58 -40.43 -0.65
N SER A 287 -2.04 -40.97 -1.77
CA SER A 287 -3.37 -40.85 -2.36
C SER A 287 -4.39 -41.68 -1.59
N ALA A 288 -5.60 -41.16 -1.35
CA ALA A 288 -6.81 -42.00 -1.25
C ALA A 288 -8.10 -41.18 -1.42
N THR A 289 -8.80 -41.54 -2.49
CA THR A 289 -10.24 -41.56 -2.81
C THR A 289 -11.28 -41.47 -1.67
N GLY A 290 -12.46 -40.92 -2.02
CA GLY A 290 -13.76 -41.36 -1.46
C GLY A 290 -14.72 -40.21 -1.18
N GLY A 291 -15.72 -40.01 -2.06
CA GLY A 291 -16.81 -39.05 -1.84
C GLY A 291 -17.97 -39.63 -1.04
N GLU A 292 -18.88 -38.76 -0.58
CA GLU A 292 -20.32 -39.02 -0.58
C GLU A 292 -21.13 -37.73 -0.34
N ASN A 293 -22.26 -37.67 -1.04
CA ASN A 293 -23.18 -36.54 -1.22
C ASN A 293 -23.91 -36.10 0.05
N MET A 294 -24.23 -34.81 0.13
CA MET A 294 -25.54 -34.38 0.64
C MET A 294 -26.04 -33.14 -0.10
N THR A 295 -26.87 -33.37 -1.10
CA THR A 295 -27.67 -32.36 -1.81
C THR A 295 -29.03 -32.24 -1.13
N ALA A 296 -29.45 -30.99 -0.85
CA ALA A 296 -30.85 -30.61 -0.74
C ALA A 296 -31.02 -29.29 -1.51
N PRO A 297 -32.08 -29.11 -2.33
CA PRO A 297 -32.19 -27.99 -3.25
C PRO A 297 -32.81 -26.78 -2.56
N ILE A 298 -32.19 -25.61 -2.74
CA ILE A 298 -32.85 -24.32 -2.53
C ILE A 298 -33.36 -23.90 -3.91
N GLU A 299 -34.64 -24.15 -4.17
CA GLU A 299 -35.35 -23.59 -5.33
C GLU A 299 -35.53 -22.07 -5.14
N ASN A 300 -35.07 -21.32 -6.16
CA ASN A 300 -35.51 -19.99 -6.58
C ASN A 300 -35.75 -18.89 -5.52
N ALA A 301 -34.77 -18.00 -5.36
CA ALA A 301 -35.05 -16.58 -5.12
C ALA A 301 -33.84 -15.70 -5.51
N TRP A 302 -33.69 -15.37 -6.80
CA TRP A 302 -33.04 -14.11 -7.18
C TRP A 302 -33.85 -13.45 -8.30
N PRO A 303 -34.23 -12.18 -8.16
CA PRO A 303 -34.95 -11.47 -9.21
C PRO A 303 -34.06 -11.41 -10.45
N LYS A 304 -34.65 -11.72 -11.61
CA LYS A 304 -34.02 -11.45 -12.90
C LYS A 304 -33.76 -9.93 -12.96
N PRO A 305 -32.55 -9.47 -13.33
CA PRO A 305 -32.34 -8.06 -13.59
C PRO A 305 -33.29 -7.67 -14.72
N ASP A 306 -34.17 -6.73 -14.41
CA ASP A 306 -35.15 -6.21 -15.33
C ASP A 306 -34.42 -5.66 -16.55
N ALA A 307 -34.83 -6.14 -17.71
CA ALA A 307 -34.36 -5.66 -18.99
C ALA A 307 -34.96 -4.26 -19.21
N GLY A 308 -34.28 -3.22 -18.74
CA GLY A 308 -34.75 -1.85 -18.92
C GLY A 308 -34.13 -0.83 -17.98
N GLN A 309 -32.83 -0.55 -18.10
CA GLN A 309 -32.34 0.77 -17.70
C GLN A 309 -32.79 1.78 -18.78
N HIS A 310 -34.07 2.13 -18.71
CA HIS A 310 -34.51 3.45 -19.14
C HIS A 310 -33.56 4.47 -18.50
N ALA A 311 -33.09 5.44 -19.29
CA ALA A 311 -32.37 6.60 -18.77
C ALA A 311 -33.16 7.15 -17.57
N LEU A 312 -32.67 6.94 -16.35
CA LEU A 312 -33.26 7.52 -15.17
C LEU A 312 -33.14 9.03 -15.39
N ASP A 313 -34.26 9.71 -15.62
CA ASP A 313 -34.27 11.16 -15.76
C ASP A 313 -34.00 11.78 -14.39
N LEU A 314 -32.71 11.90 -14.06
CA LEU A 314 -32.25 12.50 -12.82
C LEU A 314 -32.78 13.93 -12.69
N ARG A 315 -33.02 14.64 -13.79
CA ARG A 315 -33.55 16.01 -13.74
C ARG A 315 -35.00 16.01 -13.25
N ALA A 316 -35.82 15.07 -13.71
CA ALA A 316 -37.20 14.92 -13.24
C ALA A 316 -37.29 14.61 -11.73
N ALA A 317 -36.26 13.99 -11.14
CA ALA A 317 -36.23 13.69 -9.71
C ALA A 317 -36.11 14.93 -8.81
N PHE A 318 -35.78 16.10 -9.38
CA PHE A 318 -35.74 17.38 -8.66
C PHE A 318 -37.04 18.18 -8.76
N ALA A 319 -38.01 17.75 -9.56
CA ALA A 319 -39.25 18.50 -9.77
C ALA A 319 -39.97 18.81 -8.45
N GLY A 320 -40.15 20.10 -8.17
CA GLY A 320 -40.81 20.60 -6.96
C GLY A 320 -39.93 20.60 -5.69
N LEU A 321 -38.65 20.23 -5.78
CA LEU A 321 -37.72 20.37 -4.66
C LEU A 321 -37.24 21.82 -4.51
N PRO A 322 -37.00 22.31 -3.28
CA PRO A 322 -36.55 23.69 -3.06
C PRO A 322 -35.25 24.08 -3.79
N CYS A 323 -34.39 23.09 -4.10
CA CYS A 323 -33.13 23.30 -4.78
C CYS A 323 -33.24 23.30 -6.32
N GLU A 324 -34.41 22.98 -6.87
CA GLU A 324 -34.61 22.89 -8.32
C GLU A 324 -34.21 24.17 -9.08
N PRO A 325 -34.61 25.39 -8.68
CA PRO A 325 -34.24 26.60 -9.41
C PRO A 325 -32.73 26.85 -9.41
N TRP A 326 -32.05 26.50 -8.32
CA TRP A 326 -30.59 26.63 -8.22
C TRP A 326 -29.89 25.64 -9.16
N LEU A 327 -30.39 24.40 -9.23
CA LEU A 327 -29.81 23.39 -10.12
C LEU A 327 -29.98 23.77 -11.60
N ASP A 328 -31.10 24.38 -11.97
CA ASP A 328 -31.30 24.91 -13.33
C ASP A 328 -30.30 26.01 -13.65
N GLU A 329 -30.19 27.02 -12.80
CA GLU A 329 -29.24 28.12 -12.98
C GLU A 329 -27.78 27.62 -13.03
N ALA A 330 -27.42 26.66 -12.17
CA ALA A 330 -26.10 26.05 -12.17
C ALA A 330 -25.85 25.24 -13.46
N THR A 331 -26.84 24.51 -13.95
CA THR A 331 -26.77 23.74 -15.20
C THR A 331 -26.56 24.66 -16.41
N ASP A 332 -27.34 25.74 -16.50
CA ASP A 332 -27.18 26.75 -17.55
C ASP A 332 -25.81 27.44 -17.45
N THR A 333 -25.37 27.77 -16.23
CA THR A 333 -24.05 28.37 -15.99
C THR A 333 -22.92 27.46 -16.45
N VAL A 334 -22.95 26.15 -16.14
CA VAL A 334 -21.92 25.19 -16.58
C VAL A 334 -21.94 25.02 -18.10
N ARG A 335 -23.11 25.09 -18.74
CA ARG A 335 -23.25 24.99 -20.19
C ARG A 335 -22.64 26.20 -20.90
N GLU A 336 -22.78 27.39 -20.34
CA GLU A 336 -22.18 28.63 -20.88
C GLU A 336 -20.71 28.82 -20.49
N ARG A 337 -20.33 28.40 -19.29
CA ARG A 337 -19.00 28.59 -18.68
C ARG A 337 -18.53 27.30 -18.00
N PRO A 338 -17.94 26.36 -18.76
CA PRO A 338 -17.44 25.10 -18.24
C PRO A 338 -16.49 25.22 -17.04
N GLU A 339 -15.69 26.29 -16.98
CA GLU A 339 -14.76 26.58 -15.88
C GLU A 339 -15.48 26.83 -14.54
N ALA A 340 -16.77 27.13 -14.54
CA ALA A 340 -17.58 27.27 -13.33
C ALA A 340 -17.91 25.92 -12.67
N LEU A 341 -17.67 24.79 -13.35
CA LEU A 341 -17.99 23.45 -12.85
C LEU A 341 -17.41 23.24 -11.46
N ALA A 342 -16.10 23.44 -11.26
CA ALA A 342 -15.43 23.10 -9.99
C ALA A 342 -16.11 23.77 -8.77
N GLY A 343 -16.45 25.05 -8.89
CA GLY A 343 -17.13 25.80 -7.84
C GLY A 343 -18.57 25.32 -7.59
N LEU A 344 -19.33 25.08 -8.66
CA LEU A 344 -20.73 24.63 -8.57
C LEU A 344 -20.83 23.18 -8.08
N PHE A 345 -19.91 22.32 -8.52
CA PHE A 345 -19.79 20.92 -8.11
C PHE A 345 -19.58 20.81 -6.59
N ALA A 346 -18.67 21.62 -6.03
CA ALA A 346 -18.42 21.71 -4.59
C ALA A 346 -19.57 22.38 -3.81
N ALA A 347 -20.33 23.28 -4.45
CA ALA A 347 -21.47 23.95 -3.83
C ALA A 347 -22.73 23.07 -3.74
N THR A 348 -22.82 22.01 -4.57
CA THR A 348 -24.02 21.20 -4.75
C THR A 348 -24.60 20.69 -3.42
N ALA A 349 -23.79 20.15 -2.51
CA ALA A 349 -24.29 19.64 -1.23
C ALA A 349 -24.91 20.72 -0.34
N ARG A 350 -24.47 21.98 -0.45
CA ARG A 350 -25.04 23.10 0.32
C ARG A 350 -26.41 23.54 -0.20
N HIS A 351 -26.63 23.42 -1.51
CA HIS A 351 -27.88 23.86 -2.15
C HIS A 351 -28.91 22.73 -2.25
N CYS A 352 -28.49 21.55 -2.69
CA CYS A 352 -29.37 20.41 -2.92
C CYS A 352 -29.55 19.50 -1.70
N GLY A 353 -28.62 19.54 -0.74
CA GLY A 353 -28.59 18.63 0.41
C GLY A 353 -28.10 17.22 0.04
N ARG A 354 -28.08 16.33 1.03
CA ARG A 354 -27.55 14.95 0.94
C ARG A 354 -28.62 13.86 1.16
N GLN A 355 -29.87 14.26 1.17
CA GLN A 355 -31.01 13.36 1.35
C GLN A 355 -31.19 12.43 0.14
N GLN A 356 -31.75 11.25 0.37
CA GLN A 356 -32.14 10.35 -0.70
C GLN A 356 -33.28 10.96 -1.52
N LEU A 357 -33.21 10.84 -2.84
CA LEU A 357 -34.27 11.27 -3.75
C LEU A 357 -35.35 10.19 -3.83
N ALA A 358 -36.58 10.51 -3.42
CA ALA A 358 -37.70 9.57 -3.48
C ALA A 358 -38.01 9.10 -4.91
N ALA A 359 -37.88 10.00 -5.89
CA ALA A 359 -38.07 9.73 -7.31
C ALA A 359 -36.87 9.05 -7.99
N ALA A 360 -35.73 8.92 -7.28
CA ALA A 360 -34.52 8.27 -7.79
C ALA A 360 -33.86 7.44 -6.67
N PRO A 361 -34.42 6.26 -6.33
CA PRO A 361 -33.88 5.40 -5.27
C PRO A 361 -32.39 5.08 -5.49
N GLY A 362 -31.58 5.20 -4.43
CA GLY A 362 -30.13 4.99 -4.48
C GLY A 362 -29.33 6.22 -4.92
N TRP A 363 -29.98 7.36 -5.16
CA TRP A 363 -29.33 8.65 -5.38
C TRP A 363 -29.55 9.59 -4.21
N THR A 364 -28.47 10.19 -3.74
CA THR A 364 -28.55 11.40 -2.92
C THR A 364 -28.74 12.62 -3.82
N ALA A 365 -29.40 13.66 -3.30
CA ALA A 365 -29.65 14.88 -4.05
C ALA A 365 -28.35 15.54 -4.55
N ASP A 366 -27.26 15.49 -3.78
CA ASP A 366 -25.99 16.06 -4.22
C ASP A 366 -25.27 15.23 -5.29
N GLU A 367 -25.35 13.90 -5.23
CA GLU A 367 -24.79 13.05 -6.30
C GLU A 367 -25.53 13.21 -7.62
N ALA A 368 -26.86 13.20 -7.58
CA ALA A 368 -27.67 13.34 -8.79
C ALA A 368 -27.48 14.72 -9.45
N ALA A 369 -27.44 15.79 -8.65
CA ALA A 369 -27.19 17.14 -9.15
C ALA A 369 -25.78 17.26 -9.77
N ARG A 370 -24.75 16.71 -9.13
CA ARG A 370 -23.38 16.66 -9.69
C ARG A 370 -23.31 15.89 -11.01
N THR A 371 -24.03 14.77 -11.13
CA THR A 371 -24.14 14.03 -12.38
C THR A 371 -24.82 14.87 -13.47
N ILE A 372 -25.89 15.61 -13.14
CA ILE A 372 -26.56 16.54 -14.08
C ILE A 372 -25.61 17.63 -14.55
N LEU A 373 -24.83 18.24 -13.65
CA LEU A 373 -23.86 19.28 -14.01
C LEU A 373 -22.77 18.75 -14.95
N LEU A 374 -22.23 17.56 -14.71
CA LEU A 374 -21.26 16.92 -15.61
C LEU A 374 -21.87 16.62 -16.98
N SER A 375 -23.10 16.13 -17.03
CA SER A 375 -23.82 15.85 -18.28
C SER A 375 -24.23 17.12 -19.05
N ALA A 376 -24.19 18.29 -18.41
CA ALA A 376 -24.47 19.57 -19.06
C ALA A 376 -23.32 20.09 -19.93
N LEU A 377 -22.10 19.59 -19.71
CA LEU A 377 -20.91 19.95 -20.48
C LEU A 377 -20.97 19.39 -21.91
N GLN A 378 -21.28 20.26 -22.88
CA GLN A 378 -21.29 19.93 -24.30
C GLN A 378 -19.94 20.28 -24.94
N LEU A 379 -18.90 19.54 -24.54
CA LEU A 379 -17.51 19.77 -24.96
C LEU A 379 -16.97 18.62 -25.81
N PRO A 380 -15.95 18.86 -26.65
CA PRO A 380 -15.16 17.80 -27.26
C PRO A 380 -14.56 16.88 -26.19
N GLU A 381 -14.41 15.60 -26.53
CA GLU A 381 -13.94 14.54 -25.62
C GLU A 381 -12.65 14.93 -24.87
N GLU A 382 -11.68 15.54 -25.56
CA GLU A 382 -10.38 15.97 -25.03
C GLU A 382 -10.51 17.04 -23.93
N THR A 383 -11.48 17.92 -24.06
CA THR A 383 -11.71 19.01 -23.09
C THR A 383 -12.62 18.52 -21.97
N LEU A 384 -13.63 17.72 -22.29
CA LEU A 384 -14.54 17.14 -21.32
C LEU A 384 -13.81 16.28 -20.28
N ILE A 385 -12.88 15.43 -20.71
CA ILE A 385 -12.12 14.58 -19.77
C ILE A 385 -11.33 15.41 -18.76
N THR A 386 -10.78 16.57 -19.15
CA THR A 386 -10.02 17.44 -18.24
C THR A 386 -10.90 17.91 -17.07
N HIS A 387 -12.12 18.37 -17.35
CA HIS A 387 -13.06 18.77 -16.29
C HIS A 387 -13.51 17.61 -15.40
N VAL A 388 -13.69 16.43 -15.99
CA VAL A 388 -14.08 15.20 -15.26
C VAL A 388 -12.94 14.73 -14.34
N GLU A 389 -11.69 14.75 -14.83
CA GLU A 389 -10.49 14.42 -14.07
C GLU A 389 -10.23 15.41 -12.94
N GLU A 390 -10.41 16.71 -13.17
CA GLU A 390 -10.29 17.73 -12.13
C GLU A 390 -11.32 17.52 -11.02
N ALA A 391 -12.60 17.33 -11.39
CA ALA A 391 -13.68 17.07 -10.43
C ALA A 391 -13.43 15.79 -9.62
N TYR A 392 -12.82 14.77 -10.24
CA TYR A 392 -12.47 13.52 -9.54
C TYR A 392 -11.21 13.66 -8.67
N THR A 393 -10.17 14.32 -9.17
CA THR A 393 -8.86 14.41 -8.49
C THR A 393 -8.95 15.23 -7.21
N TYR A 394 -9.63 16.37 -7.27
CA TYR A 394 -9.74 17.31 -6.16
C TYR A 394 -11.02 17.15 -5.32
N GLY A 395 -11.92 16.26 -5.73
CA GLY A 395 -13.19 16.03 -5.04
C GLY A 395 -13.07 15.17 -3.78
N ASP A 396 -13.99 15.36 -2.85
CA ASP A 396 -14.22 14.45 -1.72
C ASP A 396 -14.81 13.08 -2.17
N ALA A 397 -15.02 12.16 -1.23
CA ALA A 397 -15.53 10.82 -1.58
C ALA A 397 -16.92 10.82 -2.23
N ALA A 398 -17.81 11.77 -1.86
CA ALA A 398 -19.15 11.86 -2.47
C ALA A 398 -19.06 12.48 -3.87
N GLU A 399 -18.17 13.44 -4.06
CA GLU A 399 -17.84 14.06 -5.34
C GLU A 399 -17.26 13.05 -6.33
N LYS A 400 -16.25 12.29 -5.92
CA LYS A 400 -15.68 11.20 -6.72
C LYS A 400 -16.73 10.15 -7.09
N ARG A 401 -17.59 9.77 -6.13
CA ARG A 401 -18.69 8.83 -6.38
C ARG A 401 -19.65 9.35 -7.44
N ALA A 402 -20.01 10.63 -7.40
CA ALA A 402 -20.87 11.26 -8.40
C ALA A 402 -20.21 11.28 -9.80
N VAL A 403 -18.90 11.53 -9.89
CA VAL A 403 -18.16 11.45 -11.15
C VAL A 403 -18.23 10.04 -11.75
N LEU A 404 -17.90 9.01 -10.97
CA LEU A 404 -17.90 7.61 -11.43
C LEU A 404 -19.28 7.18 -11.94
N ARG A 405 -20.34 7.59 -11.22
CA ARG A 405 -21.73 7.32 -11.62
C ARG A 405 -22.17 8.08 -12.87
N ALA A 406 -21.52 9.20 -13.18
CA ALA A 406 -21.81 10.01 -14.37
C ALA A 406 -21.16 9.45 -15.65
N LEU A 407 -20.05 8.71 -15.55
CA LEU A 407 -19.27 8.23 -16.71
C LEU A 407 -20.10 7.53 -17.81
N PRO A 408 -21.10 6.67 -17.50
CA PRO A 408 -22.00 6.11 -18.51
C PRO A 408 -22.74 7.11 -19.40
N LEU A 409 -22.92 8.34 -18.90
CA LEU A 409 -23.70 9.40 -19.55
C LEU A 409 -22.82 10.36 -20.35
N LEU A 410 -21.49 10.22 -20.26
CA LEU A 410 -20.54 11.14 -20.86
C LEU A 410 -19.87 10.51 -22.09
N PRO A 411 -19.66 11.27 -23.18
CA PRO A 411 -19.01 10.80 -24.40
C PRO A 411 -17.47 10.78 -24.24
N LEU A 412 -16.96 9.93 -23.34
CA LEU A 412 -15.53 9.92 -22.93
C LEU A 412 -14.68 8.78 -23.50
N GLY A 413 -15.24 7.90 -24.34
CA GLY A 413 -14.49 6.77 -24.88
C GLY A 413 -13.81 5.96 -23.76
N ASP A 414 -12.56 5.54 -23.97
CA ASP A 414 -11.77 4.83 -22.96
C ASP A 414 -10.97 5.80 -22.06
N ARG A 415 -11.05 7.11 -22.29
CA ARG A 415 -10.21 8.10 -21.60
C ARG A 415 -10.46 8.17 -20.09
N ALA A 416 -11.68 7.86 -19.62
CA ALA A 416 -11.97 7.84 -18.20
C ALA A 416 -11.71 6.47 -17.51
N VAL A 417 -11.18 5.47 -18.22
CA VAL A 417 -10.80 4.17 -17.61
C VAL A 417 -9.80 4.32 -16.46
N PRO A 418 -8.80 5.23 -16.50
CA PRO A 418 -7.94 5.53 -15.36
C PRO A 418 -8.69 5.91 -14.07
N LEU A 419 -9.87 6.55 -14.17
CA LEU A 419 -10.68 6.89 -13.01
C LEU A 419 -11.30 5.66 -12.36
N LEU A 420 -11.68 4.64 -13.15
CA LEU A 420 -12.13 3.37 -12.60
C LEU A 420 -10.98 2.64 -11.91
N HIS A 421 -9.79 2.65 -12.51
CA HIS A 421 -8.61 2.07 -11.87
C HIS A 421 -8.28 2.74 -10.54
N ASP A 422 -8.33 4.06 -10.46
CA ASP A 422 -8.14 4.79 -9.20
C ASP A 422 -9.21 4.42 -8.17
N ALA A 423 -10.49 4.48 -8.56
CA ALA A 423 -11.62 4.13 -7.69
C ALA A 423 -11.52 2.70 -7.16
N ILE A 424 -11.15 1.74 -8.01
CA ILE A 424 -10.91 0.35 -7.64
C ILE A 424 -9.72 0.23 -6.69
N ARG A 425 -8.71 1.10 -6.77
CA ARG A 425 -7.55 1.10 -5.85
C ARG A 425 -7.87 1.71 -4.49
N THR A 426 -8.87 2.59 -4.38
CA THR A 426 -9.27 3.21 -3.10
C THR A 426 -9.78 2.20 -2.06
N ASN A 427 -9.80 2.61 -0.79
CA ASN A 427 -10.39 1.86 0.32
C ASN A 427 -11.88 2.10 0.53
N ASP A 428 -12.52 2.92 -0.31
CA ASP A 428 -13.92 3.28 -0.11
C ASP A 428 -14.82 2.29 -0.85
N PRO A 429 -15.57 1.42 -0.15
CA PRO A 429 -16.48 0.46 -0.79
C PRO A 429 -17.53 1.14 -1.67
N ARG A 430 -17.85 2.41 -1.39
CA ARG A 430 -18.82 3.19 -2.16
C ARG A 430 -18.23 3.64 -3.50
N LEU A 431 -16.93 3.94 -3.56
CA LEU A 431 -16.22 4.26 -4.81
C LEU A 431 -15.98 2.99 -5.62
N LEU A 432 -15.59 1.89 -4.97
CA LEU A 432 -15.47 0.58 -5.62
C LEU A 432 -16.80 0.17 -6.26
N ALA A 433 -17.90 0.21 -5.50
CA ALA A 433 -19.23 -0.09 -6.01
C ALA A 433 -19.64 0.82 -7.17
N ALA A 434 -19.32 2.12 -7.11
CA ALA A 434 -19.61 3.05 -8.19
C ALA A 434 -18.79 2.76 -9.46
N ALA A 435 -17.52 2.36 -9.32
CA ALA A 435 -16.65 2.03 -10.44
C ALA A 435 -17.07 0.76 -11.18
N VAL A 436 -17.52 -0.27 -10.45
CA VAL A 436 -17.90 -1.57 -11.04
C VAL A 436 -19.38 -1.70 -11.35
N GLY A 437 -20.24 -0.83 -10.80
CA GLY A 437 -21.69 -0.98 -10.88
C GLY A 437 -22.37 -0.33 -12.07
N GLY A 438 -21.68 0.55 -12.80
CA GLY A 438 -22.18 1.16 -14.02
C GLY A 438 -21.76 0.41 -15.29
N PRO A 439 -22.47 0.60 -16.43
CA PRO A 439 -22.09 0.01 -17.72
C PRO A 439 -20.71 0.44 -18.23
N TYR A 440 -20.18 1.57 -17.73
CA TYR A 440 -18.83 2.02 -18.05
C TYR A 440 -17.75 1.02 -17.57
N ALA A 441 -18.05 0.18 -16.57
CA ALA A 441 -17.16 -0.90 -16.13
C ALA A 441 -16.82 -1.92 -17.22
N ARG A 442 -17.60 -1.99 -18.32
CA ARG A 442 -17.28 -2.83 -19.49
C ARG A 442 -15.99 -2.42 -20.20
N ARG A 443 -15.51 -1.20 -19.99
CA ARG A 443 -14.24 -0.71 -20.54
C ARG A 443 -13.01 -1.20 -19.77
N LEU A 444 -13.20 -1.75 -18.57
CA LEU A 444 -12.12 -2.43 -17.84
C LEU A 444 -11.71 -3.69 -18.60
N ASP A 445 -10.41 -3.91 -18.74
CA ASP A 445 -9.90 -5.18 -19.23
C ASP A 445 -10.32 -6.35 -18.31
N ALA A 446 -10.24 -7.58 -18.83
CA ALA A 446 -10.70 -8.76 -18.12
C ALA A 446 -9.95 -9.01 -16.81
N ALA A 447 -8.64 -8.73 -16.76
CA ALA A 447 -7.82 -8.96 -15.57
C ALA A 447 -8.19 -7.97 -14.45
N MET A 448 -8.24 -6.67 -14.75
CA MET A 448 -8.64 -5.64 -13.82
C MET A 448 -10.08 -5.84 -13.33
N TRP A 449 -10.99 -6.20 -14.22
CA TRP A 449 -12.37 -6.48 -13.85
C TRP A 449 -12.49 -7.65 -12.86
N ARG A 450 -11.75 -8.75 -13.10
CA ARG A 450 -11.69 -9.88 -12.15
C ARG A 450 -11.18 -9.45 -10.78
N GLN A 451 -10.11 -8.66 -10.75
CA GLN A 451 -9.55 -8.13 -9.49
C GLN A 451 -10.55 -7.23 -8.77
N ALA A 452 -11.30 -6.40 -9.52
CA ALA A 452 -12.35 -5.57 -8.94
C ALA A 452 -13.50 -6.41 -8.36
N VAL A 453 -13.91 -7.51 -9.02
CA VAL A 453 -14.88 -8.47 -8.49
C VAL A 453 -14.37 -9.12 -7.20
N LEU A 454 -13.13 -9.60 -7.19
CA LEU A 454 -12.50 -10.17 -5.98
C LEU A 454 -12.47 -9.15 -4.84
N LYS A 455 -12.09 -7.90 -5.14
CA LYS A 455 -12.10 -6.81 -4.17
C LYS A 455 -13.50 -6.54 -3.60
N CYS A 456 -14.55 -6.67 -4.41
CA CYS A 456 -15.93 -6.55 -3.90
C CYS A 456 -16.21 -7.61 -2.83
N VAL A 457 -15.83 -8.87 -3.08
CA VAL A 457 -15.97 -9.96 -2.12
C VAL A 457 -15.18 -9.69 -0.84
N PHE A 458 -13.94 -9.19 -0.94
CA PHE A 458 -13.10 -8.89 0.22
C PHE A 458 -13.60 -7.72 1.06
N THR A 459 -14.15 -6.69 0.41
CA THR A 459 -14.58 -5.44 1.07
C THR A 459 -16.06 -5.44 1.44
N GLY A 460 -16.77 -6.54 1.18
CA GLY A 460 -18.19 -6.68 1.49
C GLY A 460 -19.11 -5.86 0.58
N VAL A 461 -18.65 -5.46 -0.61
CA VAL A 461 -19.52 -4.91 -1.64
C VAL A 461 -20.31 -6.06 -2.27
N PRO A 462 -21.66 -6.04 -2.22
CA PRO A 462 -22.48 -7.09 -2.79
C PRO A 462 -22.18 -7.33 -4.27
N LEU A 463 -22.03 -8.59 -4.67
CA LEU A 463 -21.73 -8.94 -6.06
C LEU A 463 -22.87 -8.63 -7.04
N ASP A 464 -24.11 -8.50 -6.55
CA ASP A 464 -25.23 -8.04 -7.37
C ASP A 464 -25.10 -6.57 -7.81
N ALA A 465 -24.25 -5.80 -7.14
CA ALA A 465 -23.90 -4.43 -7.53
C ALA A 465 -22.89 -4.38 -8.69
N VAL A 466 -22.26 -5.50 -9.08
CA VAL A 466 -21.27 -5.52 -10.18
C VAL A 466 -22.00 -5.62 -11.53
N HIS A 467 -21.76 -4.63 -12.39
CA HIS A 467 -22.37 -4.59 -13.72
C HIS A 467 -21.91 -5.77 -14.59
N ALA A 468 -22.87 -6.42 -15.25
CA ALA A 468 -22.65 -7.52 -16.18
C ALA A 468 -21.88 -8.71 -15.57
N LEU A 469 -21.94 -8.93 -14.25
CA LEU A 469 -21.19 -9.97 -13.56
C LEU A 469 -21.33 -11.36 -14.17
N ARG A 470 -22.58 -11.81 -14.39
CA ARG A 470 -22.85 -13.14 -14.95
C ARG A 470 -22.45 -13.28 -16.41
N GLU A 471 -22.39 -12.17 -17.15
CA GLU A 471 -22.01 -12.15 -18.56
C GLU A 471 -20.48 -12.25 -18.69
N ARG A 472 -19.75 -11.57 -17.82
CA ARG A 472 -18.28 -11.46 -17.86
C ARG A 472 -17.55 -12.53 -17.03
N ALA A 473 -18.25 -13.22 -16.14
CA ALA A 473 -17.67 -14.27 -15.32
C ALA A 473 -17.13 -15.43 -16.18
N ASP A 474 -15.84 -15.69 -16.08
CA ASP A 474 -15.14 -16.75 -16.79
C ASP A 474 -14.43 -17.70 -15.82
N THR A 475 -13.80 -18.75 -16.38
CA THR A 475 -13.11 -19.78 -15.61
C THR A 475 -12.05 -19.19 -14.69
N GLN A 476 -11.28 -18.20 -15.18
CA GLN A 476 -10.25 -17.55 -14.36
C GLN A 476 -10.85 -16.82 -13.15
N LEU A 477 -12.03 -16.18 -13.28
CA LEU A 477 -12.71 -15.61 -12.12
C LEU A 477 -13.18 -16.70 -11.14
N MET A 478 -13.67 -17.83 -11.66
CA MET A 478 -14.13 -18.94 -10.82
C MET A 478 -12.97 -19.56 -10.04
N ASP A 479 -11.82 -19.75 -10.67
CA ASP A 479 -10.62 -20.27 -10.02
C ASP A 479 -10.19 -19.35 -8.86
N LEU A 480 -10.12 -18.04 -9.10
CA LEU A 480 -9.79 -17.05 -8.07
C LEU A 480 -10.79 -17.07 -6.90
N LEU A 481 -12.09 -17.18 -7.19
CA LEU A 481 -13.13 -17.26 -6.16
C LEU A 481 -13.10 -18.59 -5.40
N GLN A 482 -12.72 -19.69 -6.07
CA GLN A 482 -12.59 -21.00 -5.48
C GLN A 482 -11.37 -21.09 -4.56
N GLU A 483 -10.24 -20.54 -4.97
CA GLU A 483 -9.05 -20.36 -4.14
C GLU A 483 -9.39 -19.54 -2.89
N TYR A 484 -10.02 -18.38 -3.07
CA TYR A 484 -10.53 -17.57 -1.96
C TYR A 484 -11.47 -18.36 -1.03
N ALA A 485 -12.41 -19.13 -1.57
CA ALA A 485 -13.35 -19.92 -0.78
C ALA A 485 -12.65 -21.03 0.02
N LEU A 486 -11.64 -21.69 -0.58
CA LEU A 486 -10.81 -22.69 0.09
C LEU A 486 -10.01 -22.06 1.23
N GLU A 487 -9.38 -20.91 0.99
CA GLU A 487 -8.63 -20.17 2.00
C GLU A 487 -9.51 -19.71 3.17
N ARG A 488 -10.72 -19.18 2.89
CA ARG A 488 -11.68 -18.79 3.92
C ARG A 488 -12.09 -19.97 4.79
N ARG A 489 -12.45 -21.09 4.18
CA ARG A 489 -12.85 -22.32 4.89
C ARG A 489 -11.69 -22.91 5.69
N ALA A 490 -10.48 -22.93 5.14
CA ALA A 490 -9.27 -23.38 5.84
C ALA A 490 -8.99 -22.51 7.08
N ALA A 491 -9.30 -21.21 7.00
CA ALA A 491 -9.22 -20.28 8.12
C ALA A 491 -10.44 -20.34 9.08
N GLY A 492 -11.37 -21.28 8.91
CA GLY A 492 -12.58 -21.40 9.74
C GLY A 492 -13.57 -20.23 9.58
N ARG A 493 -13.51 -19.51 8.46
CA ARG A 493 -14.36 -18.34 8.16
C ARG A 493 -15.37 -18.67 7.07
N ASP A 494 -16.57 -18.08 7.18
CA ASP A 494 -17.61 -18.25 6.17
C ASP A 494 -17.25 -17.58 4.84
N VAL A 495 -17.68 -18.18 3.74
CA VAL A 495 -17.56 -17.57 2.41
C VAL A 495 -18.82 -16.72 2.17
N PRO A 496 -18.71 -15.46 1.68
CA PRO A 496 -19.86 -14.64 1.34
C PRO A 496 -20.87 -15.39 0.46
N ALA A 497 -22.15 -15.29 0.81
CA ALA A 497 -23.21 -16.09 0.20
C ALA A 497 -23.38 -15.84 -1.31
N ASP A 498 -23.15 -14.61 -1.74
CA ASP A 498 -23.17 -14.19 -3.14
C ASP A 498 -21.97 -14.75 -3.95
N ALA A 499 -20.79 -14.85 -3.35
CA ALA A 499 -19.64 -15.54 -3.93
C ALA A 499 -19.87 -17.07 -4.05
N VAL A 500 -20.48 -17.69 -3.03
CA VAL A 500 -20.90 -19.10 -3.10
C VAL A 500 -21.92 -19.32 -4.20
N ALA A 501 -22.94 -18.45 -4.30
CA ALA A 501 -23.96 -18.54 -5.34
C ALA A 501 -23.37 -18.39 -6.75
N LEU A 502 -22.39 -17.51 -6.93
CA LEU A 502 -21.69 -17.34 -8.21
C LEU A 502 -20.92 -18.60 -8.60
N LEU A 503 -20.16 -19.20 -7.68
CA LEU A 503 -19.42 -20.45 -7.90
C LEU A 503 -20.37 -21.62 -8.26
N GLN A 504 -21.50 -21.73 -7.56
CA GLN A 504 -22.50 -22.79 -7.81
C GLN A 504 -23.21 -22.62 -9.16
N GLY A 505 -23.48 -21.38 -9.58
CA GLY A 505 -24.16 -21.10 -10.84
C GLY A 505 -23.30 -21.28 -12.10
N HIS A 506 -21.98 -21.25 -11.97
CA HIS A 506 -21.04 -21.41 -13.10
C HIS A 506 -20.77 -22.89 -13.42
N GLY A 507 -20.65 -23.74 -12.39
CA GLY A 507 -20.44 -25.19 -12.53
C GLY A 507 -21.56 -25.96 -13.25
N THR A 508 -22.75 -25.36 -13.41
CA THR A 508 -23.85 -25.95 -14.18
C THR A 508 -23.77 -25.74 -15.70
N LYS A 509 -22.87 -24.89 -16.23
CA LYS A 509 -22.79 -24.61 -17.67
C LYS A 509 -21.82 -25.50 -18.46
N GLU A 510 -20.84 -26.13 -17.81
CA GLU A 510 -19.82 -26.95 -18.50
C GLU A 510 -20.18 -28.45 -18.60
N GLY A 511 -21.32 -28.88 -18.03
CA GLY A 511 -21.77 -30.28 -18.02
C GLY A 511 -22.81 -30.66 -19.09
N GLY A 512 -23.04 -29.82 -20.11
CA GLY A 512 -24.09 -30.06 -21.10
C GLY A 512 -23.76 -29.55 -22.49
N ALA A 513 -22.90 -30.29 -23.21
CA ALA A 513 -22.86 -30.37 -24.66
C ALA A 513 -22.19 -31.69 -25.07
#